data_AF-A0A7X2T329-F1
#
_entry.id   AF-A0A7X2T329-F1
#
_cell.length_a   1.000
_cell.length_b   1.000
_cell.length_c   1.000
_cell.angle_alpha   90.00
_cell.angle_beta   90.00
_cell.angle_gamma   90.00
#
_symmetry.space_group_name_H-M   'P 1'
#
loop_
_entity.id
_entity.type
_entity.pdbx_description
1 polymer ?
#
loop_
_entity_poly.entity_id
_entity_poly.type
_entity_poly.pdbx_seq_one_letter_code
_entity_poly.pdbx_strand_id
1 'polypeptide(L)'
;MLLNTLELLNLEEKLLVEFNENMTGILSLLNRKGQLFEFLEMIGLAGLISSQPIYSPYKTGKIVVVGGSEVKESVFAAVAKGLGISKERFEFCLDYESAQKYNYKKMQYNPNYSLVIFGPIGHSGYEKGNYGSVISALENKEGYPPILKSGKNELKLTKSGFKECLLNAIEKGYIS
;
A
#
# COMPACT_ATOMS: atom_id res chain seq x y z
N MET A 1 -1.08 -9.65 37.50
CA MET A 1 -2.05 -10.28 38.43
C MET A 1 -2.92 -11.21 37.59
N LEU A 2 -3.16 -12.44 38.04
CA LEU A 2 -4.04 -13.40 37.36
C LEU A 2 -5.31 -13.55 38.18
N LEU A 3 -6.46 -13.45 37.53
CA LEU A 3 -7.77 -13.61 38.18
C LEU A 3 -8.09 -15.10 38.33
N ASN A 4 -8.76 -15.44 39.42
CA ASN A 4 -9.34 -16.77 39.60
C ASN A 4 -10.67 -16.90 38.85
N THR A 5 -11.23 -18.11 38.80
CA THR A 5 -12.47 -18.40 38.07
C THR A 5 -13.66 -17.56 38.51
N LEU A 6 -13.83 -17.33 39.82
CA LEU A 6 -14.94 -16.54 40.34
C LEU A 6 -14.78 -15.05 39.98
N GLU A 7 -13.54 -14.55 40.02
CA GLU A 7 -13.22 -13.19 39.61
C GLU A 7 -13.45 -12.97 38.11
N LEU A 8 -13.16 -13.98 37.27
CA LEU A 8 -13.45 -13.95 35.84
C LEU A 8 -14.95 -13.91 35.56
N LEU A 9 -15.75 -14.74 36.23
CA LEU A 9 -17.22 -14.74 36.07
C LEU A 9 -17.84 -13.39 36.47
N ASN A 10 -17.40 -12.83 37.61
CA ASN A 10 -17.85 -11.51 38.05
C ASN A 10 -17.45 -10.39 37.07
N LEU A 11 -16.28 -10.51 36.44
CA LEU A 11 -15.83 -9.56 35.42
C LEU A 11 -16.67 -9.69 34.14
N GLU A 12 -16.95 -10.91 33.70
CA GLU A 12 -17.79 -11.20 32.54
C GLU A 12 -19.18 -10.57 32.68
N GLU A 13 -19.87 -10.77 33.80
CA GLU A 13 -21.19 -10.19 34.05
C GLU A 13 -21.20 -8.66 33.93
N LYS A 14 -20.18 -8.00 34.51
CA LYS A 14 -20.05 -6.54 34.43
C LYS A 14 -19.74 -6.05 33.03
N LEU A 15 -18.85 -6.74 32.32
CA LEU A 15 -18.52 -6.42 30.94
C LEU A 15 -19.73 -6.57 30.02
N LEU A 16 -20.57 -7.58 30.22
CA LEU A 16 -21.78 -7.78 29.43
C LEU A 16 -22.78 -6.62 29.62
N VAL A 17 -22.98 -6.16 30.86
CA VAL A 17 -23.84 -4.99 31.13
C VAL A 17 -23.28 -3.73 30.47
N GLU A 18 -22.01 -3.42 30.72
CA GLU A 18 -21.37 -2.22 30.18
C GLU A 18 -21.34 -2.24 28.64
N PHE A 19 -21.05 -3.39 28.02
CA PHE A 19 -21.08 -3.53 26.58
C PHE A 19 -22.50 -3.38 26.02
N ASN A 20 -23.53 -3.90 26.67
CA ASN A 20 -24.90 -3.72 26.20
C ASN A 20 -25.38 -2.27 26.30
N GLU A 21 -25.01 -1.56 27.38
CA GLU A 21 -25.49 -0.20 27.64
C GLU A 21 -24.65 0.88 26.94
N ASN A 22 -23.35 0.64 26.73
CA ASN A 22 -22.39 1.67 26.32
C ASN A 22 -21.50 1.29 25.13
N MET A 23 -21.88 0.29 24.32
CA MET A 23 -21.08 -0.15 23.16
C MET A 23 -20.63 1.02 22.28
N THR A 24 -21.57 1.90 21.90
CA THR A 24 -21.29 3.02 21.01
C THR A 24 -20.26 3.99 21.60
N GLY A 25 -20.31 4.25 22.90
CA GLY A 25 -19.37 5.13 23.59
C GLY A 25 -17.96 4.53 23.62
N ILE A 26 -17.87 3.24 23.92
CA ILE A 26 -16.61 2.47 23.93
C ILE A 26 -15.96 2.47 22.55
N LEU A 27 -16.71 2.09 21.51
CA LEU A 27 -16.20 2.07 20.13
C LEU A 27 -15.77 3.46 19.67
N SER A 28 -16.56 4.50 19.96
CA SER A 28 -16.23 5.89 19.60
C SER A 28 -14.94 6.37 20.29
N LEU A 29 -14.74 6.01 21.56
CA LEU A 29 -13.54 6.36 22.31
C LEU A 29 -12.30 5.67 21.73
N LEU A 30 -12.38 4.36 21.47
CA LEU A 30 -11.29 3.58 20.91
C LEU A 30 -10.93 4.06 19.49
N ASN A 31 -11.94 4.38 18.68
CA ASN A 31 -11.73 4.92 17.34
C ASN A 31 -10.99 6.27 17.39
N ARG A 32 -11.46 7.20 18.23
CA ARG A 32 -10.81 8.51 18.39
C ARG A 32 -9.38 8.41 18.92
N LYS A 33 -9.07 7.37 19.69
CA LYS A 33 -7.71 7.09 20.20
C LYS A 33 -6.84 6.27 19.23
N GLY A 34 -7.38 5.81 18.10
CA GLY A 34 -6.66 4.94 17.15
C GLY A 34 -6.41 3.51 17.66
N GLN A 35 -7.10 3.07 18.71
CA GLN A 35 -6.89 1.77 19.36
C GLN A 35 -7.94 0.72 18.97
N LEU A 36 -8.90 1.08 18.11
CA LEU A 36 -10.02 0.21 17.77
C LEU A 36 -9.57 -1.07 17.05
N PHE A 37 -8.60 -0.98 16.15
CA PHE A 37 -8.09 -2.15 15.43
C PHE A 37 -7.40 -3.15 16.38
N GLU A 38 -6.49 -2.66 17.24
CA GLU A 38 -5.80 -3.48 18.24
C GLU A 38 -6.79 -4.19 19.18
N PHE A 39 -7.83 -3.47 19.66
CA PHE A 39 -8.88 -4.07 20.46
C PHE A 39 -9.61 -5.21 19.75
N LEU A 40 -9.96 -5.03 18.47
CA LEU A 40 -10.62 -6.08 17.69
C LEU A 40 -9.72 -7.27 17.39
N GLU A 41 -8.40 -7.07 17.19
CA GLU A 41 -7.43 -8.16 17.10
C GLU A 41 -7.39 -8.99 18.39
N MET A 42 -7.33 -8.33 19.55
CA MET A 42 -7.25 -9.01 20.86
C MET A 42 -8.44 -9.94 21.13
N ILE A 43 -9.62 -9.63 20.58
CA ILE A 43 -10.84 -10.42 20.77
C ILE A 43 -11.19 -11.30 19.55
N GLY A 44 -10.29 -11.42 18.56
CA GLY A 44 -10.49 -12.27 17.38
C GLY A 44 -11.55 -11.75 16.40
N LEU A 45 -11.90 -10.47 16.47
CA LEU A 45 -12.90 -9.80 15.64
C LEU A 45 -12.30 -8.79 14.64
N ALA A 46 -11.00 -8.87 14.40
CA ALA A 46 -10.31 -8.01 13.44
C ALA A 46 -10.98 -8.01 12.05
N GLY A 47 -11.62 -9.12 11.65
CA GLY A 47 -12.35 -9.21 10.38
C GLY A 47 -13.63 -8.36 10.28
N LEU A 48 -14.17 -7.85 11.40
CA LEU A 48 -15.35 -6.96 11.41
C LEU A 48 -15.02 -5.58 10.87
N ILE A 49 -13.81 -5.10 11.16
CA ILE A 49 -13.25 -3.97 10.45
C ILE A 49 -12.49 -4.59 9.30
N SER A 50 -13.12 -4.65 8.13
CA SER A 50 -12.38 -5.00 6.94
C SER A 50 -11.17 -4.07 6.86
N SER A 51 -9.98 -4.61 7.09
CA SER A 51 -8.70 -4.03 6.69
C SER A 51 -8.58 -4.07 5.16
N GLN A 52 -9.67 -3.77 4.46
CA GLN A 52 -9.55 -3.18 3.15
C GLN A 52 -8.98 -1.79 3.42
N PRO A 53 -7.89 -1.38 2.76
CA PRO A 53 -7.48 0.01 2.82
C PRO A 53 -8.72 0.87 2.56
N ILE A 54 -8.85 1.99 3.30
CA ILE A 54 -9.86 3.04 3.11
C ILE A 54 -10.02 3.43 1.63
N TYR A 55 -9.04 3.04 0.81
CA TYR A 55 -8.95 3.12 -0.61
C TYR A 55 -8.53 1.76 -1.24
N SER A 56 -9.45 1.09 -1.96
CA SER A 56 -9.16 -0.11 -2.76
C SER A 56 -9.22 0.25 -4.25
N PRO A 57 -8.08 0.45 -4.92
CA PRO A 57 -8.08 0.80 -6.33
C PRO A 57 -8.54 -0.36 -7.22
N TYR A 58 -9.04 -0.03 -8.41
CA TYR A 58 -9.42 -1.03 -9.40
C TYR A 58 -8.21 -1.84 -9.81
N LYS A 59 -8.30 -3.18 -9.77
CA LYS A 59 -7.23 -4.08 -10.23
C LYS A 59 -6.87 -3.89 -11.70
N THR A 60 -7.75 -3.26 -12.47
CA THR A 60 -7.60 -2.88 -13.89
C THR A 60 -7.11 -1.45 -14.09
N GLY A 61 -6.85 -0.70 -13.01
CA GLY A 61 -6.37 0.67 -13.06
C GLY A 61 -4.97 0.84 -13.67
N LYS A 62 -4.53 2.09 -13.76
CA LYS A 62 -3.22 2.52 -14.23
C LYS A 62 -2.11 2.03 -13.31
N ILE A 63 -1.00 1.62 -13.91
CA ILE A 63 0.24 1.24 -13.24
C ILE A 63 1.27 2.32 -13.57
N VAL A 64 1.77 3.01 -12.54
CA VAL A 64 2.79 4.05 -12.71
C VAL A 64 4.15 3.43 -12.46
N VAL A 65 5.09 3.65 -13.37
CA VAL A 65 6.46 3.12 -13.30
C VAL A 65 7.42 4.28 -13.26
N VAL A 66 8.14 4.41 -12.15
CA VAL A 66 8.91 5.62 -11.83
C VAL A 66 10.35 5.26 -11.48
N GLY A 67 11.30 5.68 -12.30
CA GLY A 67 12.74 5.53 -12.00
C GLY A 67 13.59 5.46 -13.25
N GLY A 68 14.86 5.87 -13.12
CA GLY A 68 15.79 5.89 -14.24
C GLY A 68 15.92 4.52 -14.91
N SER A 69 15.76 4.47 -16.23
CA SER A 69 15.99 3.26 -17.02
C SER A 69 16.71 3.57 -18.34
N GLU A 70 17.54 2.63 -18.79
CA GLU A 70 18.06 2.60 -20.17
C GLU A 70 17.15 1.78 -21.10
N VAL A 71 16.20 1.04 -20.52
CA VAL A 71 15.25 0.22 -21.25
C VAL A 71 14.12 1.10 -21.78
N LYS A 72 13.85 1.01 -23.09
CA LYS A 72 12.78 1.77 -23.72
C LYS A 72 11.40 1.32 -23.21
N GLU A 73 10.47 2.26 -23.12
CA GLU A 73 9.06 1.99 -22.75
C GLU A 73 8.43 0.85 -23.56
N SER A 74 8.72 0.78 -24.86
CA SER A 74 8.21 -0.28 -25.74
C SER A 74 8.61 -1.68 -25.30
N VAL A 75 9.79 -1.83 -24.68
CA VAL A 75 10.27 -3.10 -24.15
C VAL A 75 9.53 -3.45 -22.85
N PHE A 76 9.30 -2.49 -21.96
CA PHE A 76 8.48 -2.71 -20.77
C PHE A 76 7.03 -3.05 -21.14
N ALA A 77 6.45 -2.34 -22.11
CA ALA A 77 5.12 -2.65 -22.65
C ALA A 77 5.06 -4.06 -23.24
N ALA A 78 6.11 -4.52 -23.94
CA ALA A 78 6.17 -5.88 -24.46
C ALA A 78 6.24 -6.93 -23.33
N VAL A 79 6.98 -6.66 -22.25
CA VAL A 79 7.01 -7.54 -21.06
C VAL A 79 5.62 -7.62 -20.43
N ALA A 80 4.97 -6.47 -20.21
CA ALA A 80 3.64 -6.41 -19.63
C ALA A 80 2.60 -7.13 -20.49
N LYS A 81 2.67 -6.96 -21.82
CA LYS A 81 1.82 -7.68 -22.78
C LYS A 81 1.98 -9.20 -22.66
N GLY A 82 3.21 -9.68 -22.45
CA GLY A 82 3.49 -11.10 -22.21
C GLY A 82 2.87 -11.65 -20.92
N LEU A 83 2.45 -10.78 -20.00
CA LEU A 83 1.70 -11.11 -18.79
C LEU A 83 0.20 -10.80 -18.90
N GLY A 84 -0.29 -10.45 -20.09
CA GLY A 84 -1.71 -10.13 -20.32
C GLY A 84 -2.11 -8.69 -19.98
N ILE A 85 -1.17 -7.82 -19.61
CA ILE A 85 -1.46 -6.44 -19.20
C ILE A 85 -1.28 -5.51 -20.40
N SER A 86 -2.33 -4.74 -20.72
CA SER A 86 -2.32 -3.79 -21.82
C SER A 86 -1.36 -2.61 -21.56
N LYS A 87 -0.68 -2.14 -22.62
CA LYS A 87 0.28 -1.02 -22.53
C LYS A 87 -0.40 0.29 -22.12
N GLU A 88 -1.68 0.46 -22.43
CA GLU A 88 -2.49 1.65 -22.17
C GLU A 88 -2.70 1.87 -20.66
N ARG A 89 -2.51 0.83 -19.85
CA ARG A 89 -2.54 0.90 -18.39
C ARG A 89 -1.28 1.53 -17.81
N PHE A 90 -0.20 1.70 -18.57
CA PHE A 90 1.05 2.21 -17.99
C PHE A 90 1.19 3.71 -18.13
N GLU A 91 1.79 4.30 -17.10
CA GLU A 91 2.42 5.61 -17.16
C GLU A 91 3.89 5.43 -16.81
N PHE A 92 4.77 5.74 -17.76
CA PHE A 92 6.21 5.57 -17.60
C PHE A 92 6.87 6.94 -17.32
N CYS A 93 7.60 7.01 -16.21
CA CYS A 93 8.47 8.13 -15.85
C CYS A 93 9.88 7.55 -15.66
N LEU A 94 10.57 7.33 -16.77
CA LEU A 94 11.82 6.56 -16.83
C LEU A 94 13.09 7.42 -16.74
N ASP A 95 12.93 8.70 -16.44
CA ASP A 95 14.01 9.63 -16.17
C ASP A 95 13.85 10.22 -14.75
N TYR A 96 14.97 10.38 -14.04
CA TYR A 96 14.95 10.79 -12.64
C TYR A 96 14.42 12.23 -12.45
N GLU A 97 14.60 13.11 -13.43
CA GLU A 97 14.13 14.49 -13.35
C GLU A 97 12.60 14.60 -13.48
N SER A 98 11.99 13.90 -14.44
CA SER A 98 10.53 13.86 -14.61
C SER A 98 9.88 13.14 -13.44
N ALA A 99 10.51 12.10 -12.93
CA ALA A 99 10.05 11.37 -11.77
C ALA A 99 9.98 12.26 -10.51
N GLN A 100 10.94 13.17 -10.30
CA GLN A 100 10.86 14.13 -9.18
C GLN A 100 9.72 15.14 -9.35
N LYS A 101 9.39 15.51 -10.59
CA LYS A 101 8.34 16.49 -10.92
C LYS A 101 6.97 15.86 -11.14
N TYR A 102 6.88 14.53 -11.08
CA TYR A 102 5.63 13.82 -11.32
C TYR A 102 4.56 14.22 -10.30
N ASN A 103 3.34 14.45 -10.76
CA ASN A 103 2.24 14.85 -9.89
C ASN A 103 1.67 13.62 -9.15
N TYR A 104 2.35 13.17 -8.09
CA TYR A 104 1.92 12.01 -7.32
C TYR A 104 0.55 12.18 -6.66
N LYS A 105 0.18 13.42 -6.31
CA LYS A 105 -1.09 13.74 -5.65
C LYS A 105 -2.31 13.29 -6.46
N LYS A 106 -2.21 13.20 -7.79
CA LYS A 106 -3.31 12.73 -8.66
C LYS A 106 -3.74 11.28 -8.39
N MET A 107 -2.88 10.50 -7.75
CA MET A 107 -3.15 9.10 -7.40
C MET A 107 -3.84 8.96 -6.04
N GLN A 108 -3.78 9.98 -5.19
CA GLN A 108 -4.37 9.91 -3.86
C GLN A 108 -5.90 9.88 -3.97
N TYR A 109 -6.53 8.87 -3.39
CA TYR A 109 -7.96 8.59 -3.44
C TYR A 109 -8.53 8.43 -4.86
N ASN A 110 -7.69 8.08 -5.84
CA ASN A 110 -8.11 7.93 -7.24
C ASN A 110 -8.06 6.48 -7.73
N PRO A 111 -9.16 5.72 -7.63
CA PRO A 111 -9.18 4.26 -7.79
C PRO A 111 -8.74 3.79 -9.20
N ASN A 112 -8.61 4.72 -10.15
CA ASN A 112 -8.04 4.45 -11.46
C ASN A 112 -6.54 4.22 -11.44
N TYR A 113 -5.83 4.33 -10.31
CA TYR A 113 -4.42 3.96 -10.17
C TYR A 113 -4.29 2.75 -9.26
N SER A 114 -3.80 1.63 -9.80
CA SER A 114 -3.78 0.33 -9.13
C SER A 114 -2.45 0.01 -8.46
N LEU A 115 -1.35 0.56 -8.96
CA LEU A 115 0.00 0.22 -8.52
C LEU A 115 0.99 1.32 -8.87
N VAL A 116 1.98 1.52 -8.01
CA VAL A 116 3.20 2.28 -8.34
C VAL A 116 4.41 1.36 -8.20
N ILE A 117 5.24 1.30 -9.25
CA ILE A 117 6.51 0.59 -9.26
C ILE A 117 7.62 1.63 -9.27
N PHE A 118 8.41 1.69 -8.21
CA PHE A 118 9.62 2.50 -8.18
C PHE A 118 10.81 1.65 -8.63
N GLY A 119 11.59 2.19 -9.58
CA GLY A 119 12.93 1.70 -9.87
C GLY A 119 13.90 1.96 -8.71
N PRO A 120 15.15 1.49 -8.83
CA PRO A 120 16.16 1.71 -7.81
C PRO A 120 16.40 3.20 -7.54
N ILE A 121 16.84 3.52 -6.32
CA ILE A 121 17.13 4.89 -5.91
C ILE A 121 18.48 5.32 -6.49
N GLY A 122 18.52 6.48 -7.17
CA GLY A 122 19.71 7.02 -7.83
C GLY A 122 20.91 7.31 -6.92
N HIS A 123 22.07 7.52 -7.55
CA HIS A 123 23.40 7.52 -6.91
C HIS A 123 23.79 8.78 -6.15
N SER A 124 23.26 9.95 -6.50
CA SER A 124 23.65 11.19 -5.83
C SER A 124 22.94 11.32 -4.48
N GLY A 125 23.62 11.87 -3.46
CA GLY A 125 22.98 12.13 -2.16
C GLY A 125 21.73 13.00 -2.26
N TYR A 126 21.69 13.88 -3.27
CA TYR A 126 20.55 14.74 -3.59
C TYR A 126 19.35 13.96 -4.14
N GLU A 127 19.54 13.12 -5.15
CA GLU A 127 18.48 12.26 -5.70
C GLU A 127 18.01 11.25 -4.66
N LYS A 128 18.93 10.65 -3.91
CA LYS A 128 18.61 9.70 -2.83
C LYS A 128 17.72 10.33 -1.77
N GLY A 129 18.01 11.57 -1.37
CA GLY A 129 17.22 12.32 -0.39
C GLY A 129 15.81 12.63 -0.88
N ASN A 130 15.68 13.22 -2.07
CA ASN A 130 14.36 13.61 -2.61
C ASN A 130 13.50 12.40 -2.97
N TYR A 131 14.06 11.42 -3.67
CA TYR A 131 13.33 10.24 -4.13
C TYR A 131 12.92 9.34 -2.96
N GLY A 132 13.83 9.12 -2.01
CA GLY A 132 13.53 8.40 -0.77
C GLY A 132 12.45 9.09 0.05
N SER A 133 12.44 10.43 0.08
CA SER A 133 11.39 11.21 0.75
C SER A 133 10.03 11.07 0.06
N VAL A 134 9.98 11.08 -1.27
CA VAL A 134 8.73 10.85 -2.04
C VAL A 134 8.18 9.46 -1.74
N ILE A 135 9.00 8.41 -1.86
CA ILE A 135 8.52 7.04 -1.63
C ILE A 135 8.01 6.89 -0.20
N SER A 136 8.78 7.36 0.78
CA SER A 136 8.37 7.35 2.19
C SER A 136 7.05 8.12 2.41
N ALA A 137 6.88 9.27 1.75
CA ALA A 137 5.66 10.06 1.88
C ALA A 137 4.43 9.34 1.31
N LEU A 138 4.59 8.55 0.25
CA LEU A 138 3.50 7.79 -0.35
C LEU A 138 3.19 6.51 0.46
N GLU A 139 4.22 5.84 1.00
CA GLU A 139 4.05 4.65 1.85
C GLU A 139 3.36 4.97 3.19
N ASN A 140 3.57 6.18 3.74
CA ASN A 140 3.06 6.59 5.05
C ASN A 140 1.79 7.45 5.00
N LYS A 141 1.20 7.66 3.81
CA LYS A 141 -0.04 8.45 3.65
C LYS A 141 -1.17 7.60 3.09
N GLU A 142 -2.36 7.80 3.63
CA GLU A 142 -3.57 7.11 3.17
C GLU A 142 -4.01 7.57 1.77
N GLY A 143 -4.73 6.68 1.10
CA GLY A 143 -5.34 6.94 -0.21
C GLY A 143 -4.44 6.69 -1.41
N TYR A 144 -3.17 6.30 -1.22
CA TYR A 144 -2.30 5.95 -2.34
C TYR A 144 -2.42 4.47 -2.73
N PRO A 145 -2.21 4.11 -4.01
CA PRO A 145 -2.11 2.72 -4.43
C PRO A 145 -0.92 2.01 -3.77
N PRO A 146 -0.94 0.67 -3.72
CA PRO A 146 0.21 -0.13 -3.30
C PRO A 146 1.50 0.26 -4.05
N ILE A 147 2.62 0.18 -3.34
CA ILE A 147 3.94 0.55 -3.86
C ILE A 147 4.84 -0.69 -3.86
N LEU A 148 5.52 -0.93 -4.98
CA LEU A 148 6.58 -1.93 -5.10
C LEU A 148 7.89 -1.26 -5.52
N LYS A 149 9.00 -1.76 -4.97
CA LYS A 149 10.36 -1.28 -5.28
C LYS A 149 11.10 -2.36 -6.07
N SER A 150 11.59 -2.02 -7.26
CA SER A 150 12.39 -2.89 -8.11
C SER A 150 13.88 -2.72 -7.82
N GLY A 151 14.62 -3.82 -7.74
CA GLY A 151 16.08 -3.85 -7.66
C GLY A 151 16.64 -3.29 -6.35
N LYS A 152 16.87 -4.16 -5.35
CA LYS A 152 17.49 -3.75 -4.07
C LYS A 152 18.95 -3.26 -4.23
N ASN A 153 19.65 -3.74 -5.26
CA ASN A 153 21.07 -3.46 -5.52
C ASN A 153 21.34 -3.01 -6.97
N GLU A 154 20.29 -2.71 -7.74
CA GLU A 154 20.43 -2.23 -9.12
C GLU A 154 20.53 -0.71 -9.15
N LEU A 155 21.07 -0.14 -10.23
CA LEU A 155 21.27 1.31 -10.37
C LEU A 155 20.18 1.98 -11.23
N LYS A 156 19.52 1.16 -12.04
CA LYS A 156 18.46 1.54 -12.99
C LYS A 156 17.42 0.43 -13.04
N LEU A 157 16.20 0.79 -13.41
CA LEU A 157 15.13 -0.18 -13.59
C LEU A 157 15.48 -1.10 -14.77
N THR A 158 15.57 -2.41 -14.50
CA THR A 158 15.85 -3.44 -15.49
C THR A 158 14.57 -4.12 -15.99
N LYS A 159 14.67 -4.80 -17.14
CA LYS A 159 13.58 -5.61 -17.70
C LYS A 159 13.14 -6.73 -16.74
N SER A 160 14.10 -7.38 -16.09
CA SER A 160 13.87 -8.45 -15.12
C SER A 160 13.20 -7.94 -13.86
N GLY A 161 13.71 -6.86 -13.26
CA GLY A 161 13.14 -6.27 -12.05
C GLY A 161 11.71 -5.78 -12.26
N PHE A 162 11.44 -5.14 -13.40
CA PHE A 162 10.07 -4.76 -13.78
C PHE A 162 9.13 -5.97 -13.89
N LYS A 163 9.58 -7.05 -14.55
CA LYS A 163 8.78 -8.28 -14.68
C LYS A 163 8.47 -8.91 -13.33
N GLU A 164 9.45 -8.94 -12.43
CA GLU A 164 9.30 -9.48 -11.08
C GLU A 164 8.27 -8.67 -10.27
N CYS A 165 8.33 -7.34 -10.33
CA CYS A 165 7.32 -6.49 -9.70
C CYS A 165 5.91 -6.75 -10.21
N LEU A 166 5.72 -6.94 -11.53
CA LEU A 166 4.40 -7.26 -12.08
C LEU A 166 3.89 -8.62 -11.60
N LEU A 167 4.74 -9.64 -11.58
CA LEU A 167 4.36 -10.96 -11.06
C LEU A 167 3.98 -10.90 -9.58
N ASN A 168 4.78 -10.20 -8.77
CA ASN A 168 4.50 -9.98 -7.35
C ASN A 168 3.16 -9.25 -7.13
N ALA A 169 2.87 -8.24 -7.96
CA ALA A 169 1.61 -7.49 -7.89
C ALA A 169 0.39 -8.34 -8.26
N ILE A 170 0.52 -9.25 -9.23
CA ILE A 170 -0.52 -10.22 -9.60
C ILE A 170 -0.75 -11.20 -8.45
N GLU A 171 0.33 -11.77 -7.89
CA GLU A 171 0.28 -12.73 -6.78
C GLU A 171 -0.39 -12.13 -5.53
N LYS A 172 -0.07 -10.87 -5.21
CA LYS A 172 -0.71 -10.11 -4.11
C LYS A 172 -2.12 -9.62 -4.43
N GLY A 173 -2.58 -9.81 -5.67
CA GLY A 173 -3.92 -9.39 -6.11
C GLY A 173 -4.11 -7.88 -6.26
N TYR A 174 -3.02 -7.09 -6.37
CA TYR A 174 -3.07 -5.65 -6.59
C TYR A 174 -3.52 -5.29 -8.01
N ILE A 175 -3.17 -6.16 -8.97
CA ILE A 175 -3.53 -6.00 -10.38
C ILE A 175 -4.06 -7.33 -10.94
N SER A 176 -4.87 -7.23 -11.99
CA SER A 176 -5.42 -8.34 -12.77
C SER A 176 -5.22 -8.11 -14.26
#